data_AF-A0A1J5RJQ8-F1
#
_entry.id   AF-A0A1J5RJQ8-F1
#
_cell.length_a   1.000
_cell.length_b   1.000
_cell.length_c   1.000
_cell.angle_alpha   90.00
_cell.angle_beta   90.00
_cell.angle_gamma   90.00
#
_symmetry.space_group_name_H-M   'P 1'
#
loop_
_entity.id
_entity.type
_entity.pdbx_description
1 polymer ?
#
loop_
_entity_poly.entity_id
_entity_poly.type
_entity_poly.pdbx_seq_one_letter_code
_entity_poly.pdbx_strand_id
1 'polypeptide(L)'
;MIFRRGKWDLPKGKLDEGESIEACAVREVEEETGITNIVLGKLIAVTHHHYFDEWISEEVTKETHWYAMEILDDQKLIPQTTEGITEIKWVNEIEMKECLQNTYQTIIEIIEKWKNL
;
A
#
# COMPACT_ATOMS: atom_id res chain seq x y z
N MET A 1 5.27 5.22 -3.82
CA MET A 1 4.31 5.77 -2.84
C MET A 1 3.13 6.38 -3.55
N ILE A 2 1.93 6.25 -2.99
CA ILE A 2 0.68 6.79 -3.55
C ILE A 2 0.13 7.91 -2.66
N PHE A 3 -0.50 8.93 -3.24
CA PHE A 3 -1.18 9.99 -2.50
C PHE A 3 -2.68 9.89 -2.72
N ARG A 4 -3.42 9.67 -1.62
CA ARG A 4 -4.88 9.61 -1.62
C ARG A 4 -5.44 10.19 -0.33
N ARG A 5 -6.64 10.78 -0.40
CA ARG A 5 -7.34 11.34 0.77
C ARG A 5 -6.49 12.33 1.59
N GLY A 6 -5.63 13.09 0.91
CA GLY A 6 -4.77 14.11 1.52
C GLY A 6 -3.52 13.60 2.23
N LYS A 7 -3.22 12.30 2.15
CA LYS A 7 -2.05 11.68 2.78
C LYS A 7 -1.31 10.75 1.84
N TRP A 8 0.00 10.61 2.08
CA TRP A 8 0.81 9.59 1.46
C TRP A 8 0.54 8.22 2.10
N ASP A 9 0.47 7.19 1.27
CA ASP A 9 0.18 5.81 1.65
C ASP A 9 1.01 4.84 0.77
N LEU A 10 0.93 3.57 1.12
CA LEU A 10 1.44 2.46 0.31
C LEU A 10 0.29 1.78 -0.43
N PRO A 11 0.54 1.14 -1.58
CA PRO A 11 -0.53 0.46 -2.30
C PRO A 11 -1.17 -0.67 -1.48
N LYS A 12 -2.49 -0.75 -1.52
CA LYS A 12 -3.31 -1.79 -0.86
C LYS A 12 -4.78 -1.67 -1.26
N GLY A 13 -5.46 -2.80 -1.30
CA GLY A 13 -6.93 -2.84 -1.40
C GLY A 13 -7.54 -4.06 -0.72
N LYS A 14 -8.61 -4.59 -1.29
CA LYS A 14 -9.44 -5.61 -0.67
C LYS A 14 -9.14 -6.97 -1.28
N LEU A 15 -9.21 -8.00 -0.45
CA LEU A 15 -9.13 -9.39 -0.89
C LEU A 15 -10.40 -9.75 -1.68
N ASP A 16 -10.22 -10.28 -2.89
CA ASP A 16 -11.32 -10.81 -3.69
C ASP A 16 -11.66 -12.27 -3.32
N GLU A 17 -12.88 -12.68 -3.64
CA GLU A 17 -13.34 -14.04 -3.32
C GLU A 17 -12.50 -15.10 -4.05
N GLY A 18 -11.92 -16.03 -3.27
CA GLY A 18 -11.07 -17.10 -3.80
C GLY A 18 -9.61 -16.70 -4.08
N GLU A 19 -9.25 -15.43 -3.84
CA GLU A 19 -7.89 -14.93 -3.99
C GLU A 19 -7.05 -15.23 -2.73
N SER A 20 -5.73 -15.45 -2.89
CA SER A 20 -4.81 -15.52 -1.75
C SER A 20 -4.36 -14.11 -1.34
N ILE A 21 -3.93 -13.93 -0.09
CA ILE A 21 -3.44 -12.63 0.39
C ILE A 21 -2.25 -12.14 -0.44
N GLU A 22 -1.37 -13.06 -0.82
CA GLU A 22 -0.21 -12.81 -1.67
C GLU A 22 -0.62 -12.33 -3.07
N ALA A 23 -1.59 -13.01 -3.69
CA ALA A 23 -2.10 -12.63 -5.01
C ALA A 23 -2.80 -11.27 -4.98
N CYS A 24 -3.61 -11.01 -3.95
CA CYS A 24 -4.24 -9.71 -3.69
C CYS A 24 -3.19 -8.60 -3.58
N ALA A 25 -2.14 -8.81 -2.78
CA ALA A 25 -1.10 -7.80 -2.60
C ALA A 25 -0.43 -7.41 -3.93
N VAL A 26 -0.12 -8.41 -4.78
CA VAL A 26 0.46 -8.16 -6.11
C VAL A 26 -0.54 -7.41 -7.00
N ARG A 27 -1.77 -7.93 -7.15
CA ARG A 27 -2.81 -7.33 -7.99
C ARG A 27 -3.08 -5.88 -7.61
N GLU A 28 -3.21 -5.57 -6.32
CA GLU A 28 -3.48 -4.21 -5.84
C GLU A 28 -2.33 -3.25 -6.17
N VAL A 29 -1.07 -3.71 -6.11
CA VAL A 29 0.05 -2.88 -6.60
C VAL A 29 -0.07 -2.69 -8.11
N GLU A 30 -0.38 -3.72 -8.89
CA GLU A 30 -0.57 -3.58 -10.34
C GLU A 30 -1.70 -2.60 -10.68
N GLU A 31 -2.84 -2.71 -10.01
CA GLU A 31 -4.01 -1.86 -10.21
C GLU A 31 -3.74 -0.41 -9.83
N GLU A 32 -3.29 -0.16 -8.60
CA GLU A 32 -3.14 1.20 -8.05
C GLU A 32 -1.97 1.97 -8.70
N THR A 33 -1.00 1.26 -9.30
CA THR A 33 0.25 1.85 -9.80
C THR A 33 0.54 1.66 -11.28
N GLY A 34 -0.13 0.73 -11.96
CA GLY A 34 0.13 0.35 -13.35
C GLY A 34 1.43 -0.43 -13.58
N ILE A 35 2.15 -0.80 -12.51
CA ILE A 35 3.36 -1.63 -12.58
C ILE A 35 2.95 -3.08 -12.90
N THR A 36 3.80 -3.80 -13.63
CA THR A 36 3.64 -5.23 -13.93
C THR A 36 4.91 -6.02 -13.59
N ASN A 37 4.86 -7.36 -13.67
CA ASN A 37 6.00 -8.25 -13.42
C ASN A 37 6.61 -8.08 -12.02
N ILE A 38 5.74 -7.93 -11.03
CA ILE A 38 6.13 -7.73 -9.63
C ILE A 38 6.56 -9.08 -9.02
N VAL A 39 7.73 -9.10 -8.39
CA VAL A 39 8.20 -10.23 -7.61
C VAL A 39 7.81 -10.02 -6.16
N LEU A 40 6.93 -10.89 -5.65
CA LEU A 40 6.56 -10.87 -4.24
C LEU A 40 7.74 -11.32 -3.36
N GLY A 41 8.04 -10.52 -2.34
CA GLY A 41 9.06 -10.81 -1.34
C GLY A 41 8.50 -11.18 0.03
N LYS A 42 9.27 -10.89 1.07
CA LYS A 42 8.92 -11.24 2.47
C LYS A 42 7.72 -10.44 2.97
N LEU A 43 6.89 -11.07 3.80
CA LEU A 43 5.94 -10.36 4.66
C LEU A 43 6.72 -9.46 5.63
N ILE A 44 6.41 -8.17 5.63
CA ILE A 44 6.98 -7.15 6.51
C ILE A 44 6.27 -7.17 7.86
N ALA A 45 4.93 -7.06 7.83
CA ALA A 45 4.08 -7.09 9.02
C ALA A 45 2.61 -7.23 8.65
N VAL A 46 1.79 -7.55 9.67
CA VAL A 46 0.33 -7.43 9.63
C VAL A 46 -0.08 -6.30 10.59
N THR A 47 -0.98 -5.42 10.15
CA THR A 47 -1.52 -4.33 10.96
C THR A 47 -3.03 -4.40 11.07
N HIS A 48 -3.58 -3.94 12.19
CA HIS A 48 -5.02 -3.88 12.43
C HIS A 48 -5.46 -2.44 12.66
N HIS A 49 -6.49 -2.01 11.95
CA HIS A 49 -7.12 -0.70 12.14
C HIS A 49 -8.57 -0.90 12.54
N HIS A 50 -8.91 -0.47 13.75
CA HIS A 50 -10.26 -0.50 14.29
C HIS A 50 -10.98 0.81 13.97
N TYR A 51 -12.16 0.73 13.37
CA TYR A 51 -13.00 1.88 13.10
C TYR A 51 -14.48 1.49 13.07
N PHE A 52 -15.35 2.44 13.38
CA PHE A 52 -16.79 2.27 13.22
C PHE A 52 -17.18 2.46 11.75
N ASP A 53 -17.78 1.45 11.14
CA ASP A 53 -18.28 1.53 9.76
C ASP A 53 -19.73 2.03 9.77
N GLU A 54 -19.93 3.25 9.29
CA GLU A 54 -21.25 3.90 9.28
C GLU A 54 -22.28 3.20 8.39
N TRP A 55 -21.84 2.44 7.37
CA TRP A 55 -22.76 1.79 6.42
C TRP A 55 -23.43 0.56 7.01
N ILE A 56 -22.69 -0.20 7.82
CA ILE A 56 -23.20 -1.39 8.50
C ILE A 56 -23.52 -1.14 9.98
N SER A 57 -23.16 0.03 10.51
CA SER A 57 -23.39 0.44 11.90
C SER A 57 -22.69 -0.47 12.93
N GLU A 58 -21.48 -0.90 12.62
CA GLU A 58 -20.71 -1.84 13.45
C GLU A 58 -19.24 -1.43 13.58
N GLU A 59 -18.60 -1.88 14.67
CA GLU A 59 -17.14 -1.79 14.83
C GLU A 59 -16.45 -2.81 13.92
N VAL A 60 -15.62 -2.32 13.00
CA VAL A 60 -14.89 -3.14 12.04
C VAL A 60 -13.42 -3.14 12.37
N THR A 61 -12.81 -4.32 12.31
CA THR A 61 -11.35 -4.46 12.34
C THR A 61 -10.86 -4.75 10.94
N LYS A 62 -10.13 -3.79 10.36
CA LYS A 62 -9.43 -4.01 9.10
C LYS A 62 -8.04 -4.55 9.37
N GLU A 63 -7.81 -5.80 8.98
CA GLU A 63 -6.49 -6.39 8.89
C GLU A 63 -5.83 -6.02 7.55
N THR A 64 -4.51 -5.79 7.53
CA THR A 64 -3.76 -5.48 6.31
C THR A 64 -2.38 -6.14 6.40
N HIS A 65 -2.03 -6.89 5.35
CA HIS A 65 -0.76 -7.61 5.22
C HIS A 65 0.17 -6.81 4.32
N TRP A 66 1.37 -6.52 4.80
CA TRP A 66 2.35 -5.69 4.09
C TRP A 66 3.52 -6.54 3.63
N TYR A 67 3.83 -6.51 2.34
CA TYR A 67 4.91 -7.30 1.75
C TYR A 67 5.98 -6.39 1.15
N ALA A 68 7.24 -6.84 1.24
CA ALA A 68 8.31 -6.29 0.42
C ALA A 68 8.15 -6.84 -1.00
N MET A 69 8.39 -6.03 -2.02
CA MET A 69 8.26 -6.43 -3.42
C MET A 69 9.41 -5.84 -4.24
N GLU A 70 9.75 -6.53 -5.31
CA GLU A 70 10.77 -6.11 -6.26
C GLU A 70 10.18 -6.00 -7.67
N ILE A 71 10.73 -5.08 -8.45
CA ILE A 71 10.45 -4.96 -9.88
C ILE A 71 11.77 -5.03 -10.62
N LEU A 72 11.76 -5.69 -11.78
CA LEU A 72 13.00 -5.93 -12.53
C LEU A 72 13.31 -4.82 -13.54
N ASP A 73 12.29 -4.05 -13.94
CA ASP A 73 12.38 -3.05 -15.00
C ASP A 73 11.82 -1.70 -14.54
N ASP A 74 12.39 -0.61 -15.04
CA ASP A 74 11.83 0.73 -14.86
C ASP A 74 10.52 0.86 -15.64
N GLN A 75 9.44 1.20 -14.94
CA GLN A 75 8.09 1.22 -15.48
C GLN A 75 7.42 2.55 -15.17
N LYS A 76 6.66 3.04 -16.15
CA LYS A 76 5.86 4.25 -15.99
C LYS A 76 4.73 3.98 -15.00
N LEU A 77 4.63 4.84 -13.98
CA LEU A 77 3.55 4.81 -13.01
C LEU A 77 2.26 5.39 -13.62
N ILE A 78 1.16 4.69 -13.44
CA ILE A 78 -0.18 5.09 -13.87
C ILE A 78 -1.11 4.95 -12.66
N PRO A 79 -1.51 6.07 -12.02
CA PRO A 79 -2.36 6.00 -10.84
C PRO A 79 -3.78 5.55 -11.19
N GLN A 80 -4.37 4.72 -10.34
CA GLN A 80 -5.78 4.34 -10.43
C GLN A 80 -6.68 5.47 -9.90
N THR A 81 -7.04 6.41 -10.78
CA THR A 81 -7.79 7.61 -10.39
C THR A 81 -9.20 7.32 -9.85
N THR A 82 -9.80 6.18 -10.22
CA THR A 82 -11.10 5.72 -9.70
C THR A 82 -11.08 5.45 -8.19
N GLU A 83 -9.90 5.15 -7.62
CA GLU A 83 -9.69 4.97 -6.18
C GLU A 83 -9.32 6.26 -5.45
N GLY A 84 -9.30 7.39 -6.16
CA GLY A 84 -8.92 8.68 -5.61
C GLY A 84 -7.40 8.82 -5.38
N ILE A 85 -6.58 8.01 -6.05
CA ILE A 85 -5.13 8.21 -6.11
C ILE A 85 -4.86 9.38 -7.05
N THR A 86 -4.37 10.50 -6.50
CA THR A 86 -4.13 11.73 -7.27
C THR A 86 -2.66 11.91 -7.64
N GLU A 87 -1.74 11.25 -6.93
CA GLU A 87 -0.31 11.27 -7.22
C GLU A 87 0.31 9.90 -6.93
N ILE A 88 1.30 9.51 -7.73
CA ILE A 88 2.12 8.33 -7.49
C ILE A 88 3.56 8.65 -7.89
N LYS A 89 4.52 8.21 -7.08
CA LYS A 89 5.94 8.39 -7.39
C LYS A 89 6.83 7.32 -6.77
N TRP A 90 7.91 7.00 -7.49
CA TRP A 90 9.09 6.42 -6.89
C TRP A 90 9.70 7.43 -5.92
N VAL A 91 10.22 6.96 -4.79
CA VAL A 91 10.84 7.81 -3.78
C VAL A 91 12.20 7.25 -3.41
N ASN A 92 13.21 8.11 -3.42
CA ASN A 92 14.49 7.83 -2.78
C ASN A 92 14.40 8.08 -1.27
N GLU A 93 15.50 7.89 -0.53
CA GLU A 93 15.50 8.07 0.93
C GLU A 93 15.12 9.48 1.41
N ILE A 94 15.46 10.52 0.64
CA ILE A 94 15.17 11.93 0.97
C ILE A 94 13.68 12.19 0.73
N GLU A 95 13.18 11.86 -0.46
CA GLU A 95 11.77 12.02 -0.84
C GLU A 95 10.86 11.19 0.07
N MET A 96 11.29 10.00 0.46
CA MET A 96 10.57 9.16 1.41
C MET A 96 10.42 9.87 2.77
N LYS A 97 11.50 10.47 3.31
CA LYS A 97 11.41 11.25 4.57
C LYS A 97 10.43 12.40 4.46
N GLU A 98 10.38 13.09 3.32
CA GLU A 98 9.40 14.16 3.08
C GLU A 98 7.97 13.62 3.04
N CYS A 99 7.73 12.52 2.31
CA CYS A 99 6.40 11.93 2.24
C CYS A 99 5.92 11.43 3.61
N LEU A 100 6.82 10.88 4.43
CA LEU A 100 6.52 10.44 5.79
C LEU A 100 6.15 11.59 6.76
N GLN A 101 6.34 12.86 6.39
CA GLN A 101 5.82 13.99 7.17
C GLN A 101 4.30 14.15 7.04
N ASN A 102 3.71 13.64 5.95
CA ASN A 102 2.26 13.68 5.70
C ASN A 102 1.72 12.28 5.35
N THR A 103 1.85 11.35 6.29
CA THR A 103 1.38 9.96 6.14
C THR A 103 0.61 9.49 7.38
N TYR A 104 0.29 8.20 7.46
CA TYR A 104 -0.26 7.54 8.63
C TYR A 104 0.85 6.94 9.50
N GLN A 105 0.68 6.95 10.83
CA GLN A 105 1.66 6.39 11.76
C GLN A 105 2.02 4.92 11.44
N THR A 106 1.03 4.13 11.03
CA THR A 106 1.22 2.74 10.60
C THR A 106 2.19 2.62 9.43
N ILE A 107 2.15 3.55 8.47
CA ILE A 107 3.06 3.52 7.31
C ILE A 107 4.49 3.85 7.73
N ILE A 108 4.69 4.75 8.69
CA ILE A 108 6.01 5.00 9.28
C ILE A 108 6.59 3.70 9.86
N GLU A 109 5.80 2.99 10.67
CA GLU A 109 6.21 1.72 11.29
C GLU A 109 6.53 0.63 10.25
N ILE A 110 5.73 0.54 9.18
CA ILE A 110 5.97 -0.42 8.08
C ILE A 110 7.29 -0.11 7.36
N ILE A 111 7.57 1.16 7.06
CA ILE A 111 8.83 1.56 6.43
C ILE A 111 10.03 1.30 7.34
N GLU A 112 9.90 1.54 8.65
CA GLU A 112 10.95 1.23 9.62
C GLU A 112 11.22 -0.28 9.70
N LYS A 113 10.18 -1.11 9.72
CA LYS A 113 10.34 -2.57 9.69
C LYS A 113 10.97 -3.05 8.38
N TRP A 114 10.55 -2.49 7.24
CA TRP A 114 11.11 -2.81 5.93
C TRP A 114 12.61 -2.55 5.85
N LYS A 115 13.08 -1.42 6.40
CA LYS A 115 14.51 -1.07 6.43
C LYS A 115 15.37 -2.02 7.27
N ASN A 116 14.76 -2.84 8.12
CA ASN A 116 15.43 -3.80 9.00
C ASN A 116 15.30 -5.27 8.54
N LEU A 117 14.75 -5.52 7.33
CA LEU A 117 14.60 -6.86 6.74
C LEU A 117 15.89 -7.42 6.13
#